data_AF-A0AAD5KTM9-F1
#
_entry.id   AF-A0AAD5KTM9-F1
#
_cell.length_a   1.000
_cell.length_b   1.000
_cell.length_c   1.000
_cell.angle_alpha   90.00
_cell.angle_beta   90.00
_cell.angle_gamma   90.00
#
_symmetry.space_group_name_H-M   'P 1'
#
loop_
_entity.id
_entity.type
_entity.pdbx_description
1 polymer ?
#
loop_
_entity_poly.entity_id
_entity_poly.type
_entity_poly.pdbx_seq_one_letter_code
_entity_poly.pdbx_strand_id
1 'polypeptide(L)'
;MTAFFMNAAIDQQCELYIKAEGLEDQIKQKIKEIYQAKNLPIPTYNAPIPEGNDGLGLMLLGVTGDQVLPADIYQKIKADTLSRVRGTVQADILKEDQAQNTCIFSTEFSLRLMGDVQQYFIDQKIRNFYSVSISGYHIAEAGANPITQLALTLSNGFTYVEYYVSRGMNINDFAPNLSFFFSNGIDPEYAVIGRVARRIWAKAMKLKYGANERSQMLKYHIQTSGRSLHAQEIDFNDIRTTLQALYAIYDNCNSLHTNAYDEAITTPTEGSVRRAMAIQLIINKELGLAKK
;
A
#
# COMPACT_ATOMS: atom_id res chain seq x y z
N MET A 1 -1.42 12.33 -3.58
CA MET A 1 -1.84 11.69 -2.30
C MET A 1 -0.65 11.29 -1.44
N THR A 2 0.35 10.55 -1.95
CA THR A 2 1.53 10.10 -1.16
C THR A 2 2.31 11.25 -0.51
N ALA A 3 2.55 12.35 -1.23
CA ALA A 3 3.24 13.51 -0.66
C ALA A 3 2.48 14.11 0.54
N PHE A 4 1.14 14.20 0.45
CA PHE A 4 0.32 14.67 1.58
C PHE A 4 0.40 13.74 2.78
N PHE A 5 0.38 12.42 2.55
CA PHE A 5 0.57 11.45 3.63
C PHE A 5 1.94 11.61 4.32
N MET A 6 3.02 11.75 3.54
CA MET A 6 4.36 11.95 4.09
C MET A 6 4.47 13.25 4.90
N ASN A 7 3.92 14.35 4.39
CA ASN A 7 3.91 15.63 5.11
C ASN A 7 3.08 15.55 6.39
N ALA A 8 1.88 14.95 6.34
CA ALA A 8 1.06 14.75 7.53
C ALA A 8 1.79 13.93 8.60
N ALA A 9 2.50 12.86 8.21
CA ALA A 9 3.32 12.08 9.13
C ALA A 9 4.45 12.91 9.76
N ILE A 10 5.12 13.76 8.97
CA ILE A 10 6.18 14.66 9.45
C ILE A 10 5.61 15.69 10.42
N ASP A 11 4.48 16.32 10.08
CA ASP A 11 3.84 17.33 10.91
C ASP A 11 3.35 16.73 12.23
N GLN A 12 2.82 15.49 12.23
CA GLN A 12 2.50 14.77 13.47
C GLN A 12 3.73 14.56 14.36
N GLN A 13 4.89 14.23 13.80
CA GLN A 13 6.12 14.12 14.59
C GLN A 13 6.62 15.49 15.07
N CYS A 14 6.39 16.56 14.32
CA CYS A 14 6.65 17.93 14.76
C CYS A 14 5.76 18.29 15.96
N GLU A 15 4.49 17.93 15.95
CA GLU A 15 3.58 18.14 17.10
C GLU A 15 4.05 17.41 18.36
N LEU A 16 4.49 16.17 18.21
CA LEU A 16 5.03 15.40 19.34
C LEU A 16 6.29 16.06 19.92
N TYR A 17 7.18 16.56 19.05
CA TYR A 17 8.36 17.31 19.48
C TYR A 17 7.96 18.60 20.22
N ILE A 18 7.02 19.38 19.68
CA ILE A 18 6.54 20.63 20.27
C ILE A 18 6.00 20.39 21.69
N LYS A 19 5.19 19.34 21.88
CA LYS A 19 4.66 18.96 23.20
C LYS A 19 5.75 18.50 24.16
N ALA A 20 6.73 17.72 23.68
CA ALA A 20 7.81 17.21 24.50
C ALA A 20 8.74 18.32 25.03
N GLU A 21 8.96 19.36 24.24
CA GLU A 21 9.82 20.49 24.58
C GLU A 21 9.07 21.67 25.23
N GLY A 22 7.75 21.56 25.43
CA GLY A 22 6.93 22.61 26.05
C GLY A 22 6.81 23.88 25.20
N LEU A 23 6.83 23.75 23.87
CA LEU A 23 6.86 24.88 22.93
C LEU A 23 5.45 25.31 22.47
N GLU A 24 4.37 24.73 23.00
CA GLU A 24 3.02 24.91 22.46
C GLU A 24 2.60 26.38 22.35
N ASP A 25 2.84 27.18 23.39
CA ASP A 25 2.40 28.58 23.41
C ASP A 25 3.20 29.44 22.44
N GLN A 26 4.50 29.18 22.30
CA GLN A 26 5.34 29.82 21.30
C GLN A 26 4.85 29.51 19.87
N ILE A 27 4.52 28.25 19.60
CA ILE A 27 4.05 27.81 18.29
C ILE A 27 2.66 28.36 17.97
N LYS A 28 1.73 28.36 18.93
CA LYS A 28 0.41 29.00 18.78
C LYS A 28 0.54 30.48 18.42
N GLN A 29 1.48 31.19 19.06
CA GLN A 29 1.73 32.59 18.75
C GLN A 29 2.29 32.77 17.33
N LYS A 30 3.23 31.93 16.89
CA LYS A 30 3.71 31.94 15.49
C LYS A 30 2.59 31.68 14.48
N ILE A 31 1.73 30.69 14.73
CA ILE A 31 0.59 30.39 13.86
C ILE A 31 -0.35 31.60 13.76
N LYS A 32 -0.62 32.25 14.89
CA LYS A 32 -1.42 33.49 14.93
C LYS A 32 -0.80 34.58 14.07
N GLU A 33 0.50 34.82 14.17
CA GLU A 33 1.22 35.81 13.35
C GLU A 33 1.14 35.48 11.86
N ILE A 34 1.32 34.21 11.46
CA ILE A 34 1.21 33.75 10.07
C ILE A 34 -0.17 34.07 9.50
N TYR A 35 -1.23 33.76 10.24
CA TYR A 35 -2.61 33.96 9.78
C TYR A 35 -3.07 35.43 9.84
N GLN A 36 -2.58 36.20 10.81
CA GLN A 36 -2.74 37.65 10.83
C GLN A 36 -2.11 38.31 9.61
N ALA A 37 -0.88 37.92 9.23
CA ALA A 37 -0.22 38.43 8.03
C ALA A 37 -0.97 38.08 6.73
N LYS A 38 -1.67 36.94 6.71
CA LYS A 38 -2.51 36.51 5.58
C LYS A 38 -3.91 37.13 5.58
N ASN A 39 -4.30 37.86 6.63
CA ASN A 39 -5.66 38.34 6.85
C ASN A 39 -6.73 37.23 6.74
N LEU A 40 -6.42 36.05 7.31
CA LEU A 40 -7.29 34.87 7.30
C LEU A 40 -7.48 34.33 8.73
N PRO A 41 -8.63 33.69 9.03
CA PRO A 41 -8.81 33.00 10.29
C PRO A 41 -7.89 31.77 10.38
N ILE A 42 -7.45 31.43 11.59
CA ILE A 42 -6.71 30.18 11.85
C ILE A 42 -7.67 29.00 11.61
N PRO A 43 -7.30 28.01 10.77
CA PRO A 43 -8.12 26.85 10.51
C PRO A 43 -8.37 26.03 11.77
N THR A 44 -9.56 25.46 11.85
CA THR A 44 -9.93 24.52 12.91
C THR A 44 -10.56 23.28 12.30
N TYR A 45 -10.41 22.14 12.98
CA TYR A 45 -11.13 20.93 12.62
C TYR A 45 -12.62 21.14 12.88
N ASN A 46 -13.46 20.90 11.86
CA ASN A 46 -14.88 21.26 11.88
C ASN A 46 -15.82 20.05 12.03
N ALA A 47 -15.28 18.86 12.26
CA ALA A 47 -16.04 17.64 12.50
C ALA A 47 -15.86 17.14 13.95
N PRO A 48 -16.74 16.28 14.45
CA PRO A 48 -16.50 15.56 15.70
C PRO A 48 -15.19 14.76 15.58
N ILE A 49 -14.32 14.87 16.58
CA ILE A 49 -13.11 14.06 16.65
C ILE A 49 -13.54 12.59 16.81
N PRO A 50 -13.11 11.68 15.91
CA PRO A 50 -13.48 10.27 16.01
C PRO A 50 -13.06 9.64 17.33
N GLU A 51 -13.86 8.70 17.84
CA GLU A 51 -13.53 7.93 19.04
C GLU A 51 -12.15 7.26 18.89
N GLY A 52 -11.28 7.45 19.89
CA GLY A 52 -9.91 6.93 19.90
C GLY A 52 -8.86 7.87 19.29
N ASN A 53 -9.23 9.02 18.72
CA ASN A 53 -8.28 10.05 18.30
C ASN A 53 -7.98 11.03 19.45
N ASP A 54 -6.71 11.28 19.74
CA ASP A 54 -6.22 12.12 20.85
C ASP A 54 -5.92 13.58 20.43
N GLY A 55 -6.32 13.96 19.22
CA GLY A 55 -6.06 15.27 18.63
C GLY A 55 -4.68 15.42 17.98
N LEU A 56 -3.88 14.35 17.86
CA LEU A 56 -2.63 14.39 17.11
C LEU A 56 -2.86 14.69 15.62
N GLY A 57 -2.13 15.68 15.10
CA GLY A 57 -2.26 16.19 13.74
C GLY A 57 -3.21 17.40 13.62
N LEU A 58 -3.75 17.90 14.73
CA LEU A 58 -4.64 19.07 14.73
C LEU A 58 -3.94 20.37 15.13
N MET A 59 -2.79 20.32 15.81
CA MET A 59 -2.10 21.52 16.30
C MET A 59 -1.52 22.36 15.15
N LEU A 60 -1.00 21.70 14.11
CA LEU A 60 -0.39 22.36 12.96
C LEU A 60 -1.38 22.56 11.80
N LEU A 61 -2.69 22.47 12.02
CA LEU A 61 -3.68 22.65 10.94
C LEU A 61 -3.48 23.98 10.19
N GLY A 62 -3.17 23.86 8.89
CA GLY A 62 -2.99 25.00 8.00
C GLY A 62 -1.58 25.58 7.94
N VAL A 63 -0.65 25.05 8.74
CA VAL A 63 0.79 25.33 8.66
C VAL A 63 1.56 24.02 8.52
N THR A 64 2.85 24.12 8.19
CA THR A 64 3.76 22.97 8.15
C THR A 64 4.84 23.12 9.21
N GLY A 65 5.42 22.01 9.66
CA GLY A 65 6.45 22.02 10.72
C GLY A 65 7.62 22.95 10.44
N ASP A 66 8.04 23.10 9.18
CA ASP A 66 9.13 23.99 8.74
C ASP A 66 8.80 25.49 8.87
N GLN A 67 7.51 25.85 8.94
CA GLN A 67 7.09 27.23 9.15
C GLN A 67 7.17 27.65 10.61
N VAL A 68 7.16 26.68 11.54
CA VAL A 68 7.01 26.96 12.97
C VAL A 68 8.22 26.50 13.80
N LEU A 69 8.97 25.51 13.33
CA LEU A 69 10.19 25.01 13.95
C LEU A 69 11.45 25.55 13.25
N PRO A 70 12.58 25.67 13.96
CA PRO A 70 13.88 25.90 13.35
C PRO A 70 14.22 24.84 12.28
N ALA A 71 14.92 25.26 11.23
CA ALA A 71 15.16 24.42 10.05
C ALA A 71 15.94 23.14 10.37
N ASP A 72 16.94 23.21 11.25
CA ASP A 72 17.74 22.07 11.69
C ASP A 72 16.89 21.02 12.44
N ILE A 73 16.00 21.48 13.33
CA ILE A 73 15.05 20.62 14.05
C ILE A 73 14.09 19.96 13.07
N TYR A 74 13.46 20.74 12.18
CA TYR A 74 12.52 20.20 11.21
C TYR A 74 13.17 19.16 10.27
N GLN A 75 14.38 19.44 9.74
CA GLN A 75 15.06 18.50 8.85
C GLN A 75 15.41 17.19 9.55
N LYS A 76 15.79 17.25 10.84
CA LYS A 76 16.02 16.05 11.64
C LYS A 76 14.74 15.24 11.82
N ILE A 77 13.64 15.88 12.24
CA ILE A 77 12.33 15.22 12.39
C ILE A 77 11.87 14.62 11.06
N LYS A 78 12.01 15.35 9.96
CA LYS A 78 11.67 14.88 8.61
C LYS A 78 12.45 13.64 8.23
N ALA A 79 13.78 13.65 8.36
CA ALA A 79 14.63 12.51 8.02
C ALA A 79 14.29 11.28 8.87
N ASP A 80 14.13 11.46 10.19
CA ASP A 80 13.77 10.39 11.11
C ASP A 80 12.39 9.80 10.79
N THR A 81 11.41 10.66 10.51
CA THR A 81 10.04 10.25 10.15
C THR A 81 10.02 9.44 8.85
N LEU A 82 10.65 9.96 7.79
CA LEU A 82 10.69 9.31 6.48
C LEU A 82 11.39 7.93 6.54
N SER A 83 12.39 7.77 7.41
CA SER A 83 13.06 6.47 7.58
C SER A 83 12.18 5.41 8.29
N ARG A 84 11.19 5.84 9.08
CA ARG A 84 10.34 4.97 9.91
C ARG A 84 8.94 4.77 9.33
N VAL A 85 8.47 5.66 8.46
CA VAL A 85 7.13 5.62 7.88
C VAL A 85 6.85 4.28 7.18
N ARG A 86 5.66 3.74 7.42
CA ARG A 86 5.21 2.46 6.86
C ARG A 86 3.98 2.66 5.99
N GLY A 87 3.88 1.90 4.92
CA GLY A 87 2.71 1.91 4.05
C GLY A 87 3.01 1.37 2.65
N THR A 88 2.01 1.45 1.78
CA THR A 88 2.12 1.06 0.38
C THR A 88 1.32 2.06 -0.44
N VAL A 89 1.88 2.52 -1.57
CA VAL A 89 1.10 3.12 -2.64
C VAL A 89 0.98 2.10 -3.76
N GLN A 90 -0.21 1.96 -4.34
CA GLN A 90 -0.44 0.94 -5.36
C GLN A 90 0.34 1.28 -6.65
N ALA A 91 0.07 2.45 -7.23
CA ALA A 91 0.86 3.15 -8.25
C ALA A 91 1.41 2.33 -9.45
N ASP A 92 0.88 1.14 -9.71
CA ASP A 92 1.26 0.34 -10.86
C ASP A 92 0.52 0.85 -12.11
N ILE A 93 1.19 1.69 -12.91
CA ILE A 93 0.60 2.27 -14.13
C ILE A 93 0.44 1.26 -15.26
N LEU A 94 1.27 0.20 -15.31
CA LEU A 94 1.20 -0.78 -16.39
C LEU A 94 -0.11 -1.57 -16.36
N LYS A 95 -0.63 -1.88 -15.16
CA LYS A 95 -1.96 -2.50 -15.04
C LYS A 95 -3.11 -1.52 -15.32
N GLU A 96 -2.90 -0.22 -15.18
CA GLU A 96 -3.91 0.79 -15.50
C GLU A 96 -4.18 0.79 -17.00
N ASP A 97 -3.13 0.74 -17.81
CA ASP A 97 -3.24 0.63 -19.27
C ASP A 97 -3.82 -0.73 -19.71
N GLN A 98 -3.44 -1.82 -19.03
CA GLN A 98 -3.86 -3.16 -19.41
C GLN A 98 -5.30 -3.53 -19.01
N ALA A 99 -5.82 -3.00 -17.89
CA ALA A 99 -7.04 -3.51 -17.30
C ALA A 99 -7.93 -2.47 -16.60
N GLN A 100 -7.34 -1.57 -15.80
CA GLN A 100 -8.13 -0.73 -14.89
C GLN A 100 -8.57 0.62 -15.48
N ASN A 101 -7.94 1.08 -16.57
CA ASN A 101 -8.31 2.24 -17.36
C ASN A 101 -8.43 3.56 -16.58
N THR A 102 -7.58 3.80 -15.57
CA THR A 102 -7.56 5.08 -14.81
C THR A 102 -6.34 5.97 -15.08
N CYS A 103 -5.59 5.70 -16.16
CA CYS A 103 -4.48 6.55 -16.60
C CYS A 103 -4.96 7.99 -16.93
N ILE A 104 -4.35 8.98 -16.27
CA ILE A 104 -4.58 10.41 -16.57
C ILE A 104 -3.49 10.95 -17.51
N PHE A 105 -2.24 10.51 -17.29
CA PHE A 105 -1.08 10.89 -18.10
C PHE A 105 -0.68 9.75 -19.03
N SER A 106 0.18 10.05 -20.01
CA SER A 106 0.78 9.00 -20.84
C SER A 106 1.57 8.00 -20.00
N THR A 107 1.66 6.76 -20.48
CA THR A 107 2.41 5.68 -19.83
C THR A 107 3.87 6.06 -19.62
N GLU A 108 4.50 6.71 -20.60
CA GLU A 108 5.89 7.17 -20.50
C GLU A 108 6.09 8.21 -19.38
N PHE A 109 5.23 9.22 -19.32
CA PHE A 109 5.30 10.23 -18.27
C PHE A 109 5.09 9.62 -16.89
N SER A 110 4.14 8.69 -16.78
CA SER A 110 3.82 8.03 -15.52
C SER A 110 4.96 7.13 -15.05
N LEU A 111 5.60 6.37 -15.94
CA LEU A 111 6.80 5.58 -15.62
C LEU A 111 7.94 6.48 -15.17
N ARG A 112 8.14 7.64 -15.82
CA ARG A 112 9.11 8.65 -15.38
C ARG A 112 8.85 9.13 -13.96
N LEU A 113 7.61 9.51 -13.66
CA LEU A 113 7.20 9.94 -12.33
C LEU A 113 7.44 8.84 -11.29
N MET A 114 7.14 7.58 -11.60
CA MET A 114 7.41 6.43 -10.73
C MET A 114 8.89 6.27 -10.43
N GLY A 115 9.76 6.43 -11.43
CA GLY A 115 11.20 6.43 -11.22
C GLY A 115 11.67 7.60 -10.36
N ASP A 116 11.08 8.80 -10.49
CA ASP A 116 11.44 9.95 -9.67
C ASP A 116 11.05 9.72 -8.19
N VAL A 117 9.88 9.14 -7.95
CA VAL A 117 9.44 8.72 -6.60
C VAL A 117 10.40 7.66 -6.03
N GLN A 118 10.78 6.66 -6.81
CA GLN A 118 11.71 5.63 -6.35
C GLN A 118 13.10 6.19 -6.05
N GLN A 119 13.61 7.12 -6.87
CA GLN A 119 14.88 7.80 -6.59
C GLN A 119 14.80 8.57 -5.27
N TYR A 120 13.72 9.33 -5.06
CA TYR A 120 13.50 10.05 -3.80
C TYR A 120 13.47 9.10 -2.60
N PHE A 121 12.87 7.91 -2.73
CA PHE A 121 12.87 6.91 -1.66
C PHE A 121 14.27 6.42 -1.32
N ILE A 122 15.13 6.21 -2.33
CA ILE A 122 16.52 5.80 -2.13
C ILE A 122 17.29 6.92 -1.43
N ASP A 123 17.21 8.15 -1.96
CA ASP A 123 17.96 9.31 -1.46
C ASP A 123 17.57 9.64 -0.02
N GLN A 124 16.27 9.56 0.31
CA GLN A 124 15.73 9.83 1.64
C GLN A 124 15.69 8.60 2.56
N LYS A 125 16.25 7.45 2.13
CA LYS A 125 16.31 6.20 2.90
C LYS A 125 14.93 5.72 3.39
N ILE A 126 13.89 5.89 2.58
CA ILE A 126 12.53 5.39 2.85
C ILE A 126 12.50 3.89 2.57
N ARG A 127 12.71 3.09 3.61
CA ARG A 127 12.90 1.62 3.51
C ARG A 127 11.70 0.78 3.93
N ASN A 128 10.70 1.39 4.55
CA ASN A 128 9.55 0.68 5.14
C ASN A 128 8.23 1.02 4.42
N PHE A 129 8.31 1.74 3.30
CA PHE A 129 7.18 2.08 2.45
C PHE A 129 7.36 1.46 1.07
N TYR A 130 6.34 0.74 0.58
CA TYR A 130 6.37 0.15 -0.75
C TYR A 130 5.94 1.20 -1.78
N SER A 131 6.86 1.55 -2.69
CA SER A 131 6.67 2.60 -3.71
C SER A 131 5.75 2.17 -4.86
N VAL A 132 5.59 0.86 -5.05
CA VAL A 132 4.68 0.28 -6.04
C VAL A 132 4.18 -1.08 -5.54
N SER A 133 2.90 -1.34 -5.76
CA SER A 133 2.26 -2.63 -5.60
C SER A 133 1.85 -3.17 -6.97
N ILE A 134 2.73 -3.98 -7.54
CA ILE A 134 2.61 -4.55 -8.90
C ILE A 134 1.43 -5.53 -8.89
N SER A 135 0.38 -5.22 -9.65
CA SER A 135 -0.94 -5.78 -9.40
C SER A 135 -1.50 -6.57 -10.57
N GLY A 136 -1.77 -7.86 -10.32
CA GLY A 136 -2.54 -8.75 -11.18
C GLY A 136 -4.02 -8.80 -10.86
N TYR A 137 -4.44 -8.37 -9.66
CA TYR A 137 -5.84 -8.43 -9.24
C TYR A 137 -6.80 -7.90 -10.31
N HIS A 138 -6.57 -6.65 -10.76
CA HIS A 138 -7.40 -5.97 -11.74
C HIS A 138 -7.36 -6.63 -13.12
N ILE A 139 -6.21 -7.18 -13.51
CA ILE A 139 -6.05 -7.95 -14.76
C ILE A 139 -6.94 -9.21 -14.71
N ALA A 140 -7.00 -9.88 -13.56
CA ALA A 140 -7.87 -11.04 -13.35
C ALA A 140 -9.35 -10.67 -13.36
N GLU A 141 -9.72 -9.60 -12.65
CA GLU A 141 -11.10 -9.13 -12.59
C GLU A 141 -11.62 -8.69 -13.98
N ALA A 142 -10.73 -8.15 -14.84
CA ALA A 142 -11.02 -7.88 -16.25
C ALA A 142 -11.23 -9.14 -17.10
N GLY A 143 -10.79 -10.32 -16.62
CA GLY A 143 -11.11 -11.63 -17.22
C GLY A 143 -9.91 -12.47 -17.60
N ALA A 144 -8.70 -12.08 -17.20
CA ALA A 144 -7.55 -12.94 -17.37
C ALA A 144 -7.66 -14.19 -16.50
N ASN A 145 -7.38 -15.35 -17.08
CA ASN A 145 -7.19 -16.59 -16.35
C ASN A 145 -5.95 -16.48 -15.42
N PRO A 146 -5.79 -17.37 -14.40
CA PRO A 146 -4.69 -17.30 -13.44
C PRO A 146 -3.29 -17.29 -14.06
N ILE A 147 -3.08 -18.01 -15.17
CA ILE A 147 -1.78 -18.05 -15.86
C ILE A 147 -1.46 -16.69 -16.48
N THR A 148 -2.42 -16.11 -17.20
CA THR A 148 -2.27 -14.80 -17.82
C THR A 148 -2.08 -13.71 -16.77
N GLN A 149 -2.87 -13.75 -15.68
CA GLN A 149 -2.71 -12.84 -14.54
C GLN A 149 -1.27 -12.86 -14.02
N LEU A 150 -0.76 -14.05 -13.67
CA LEU A 150 0.57 -14.20 -13.11
C LEU A 150 1.66 -13.74 -14.07
N ALA A 151 1.57 -14.15 -15.34
CA ALA A 151 2.56 -13.83 -16.37
C ALA A 151 2.65 -12.31 -16.61
N LEU A 152 1.52 -11.64 -16.81
CA LEU A 152 1.48 -10.20 -17.04
C LEU A 152 1.95 -9.42 -15.81
N THR A 153 1.55 -9.84 -14.61
CA THR A 153 1.99 -9.18 -13.36
C THR A 153 3.49 -9.28 -13.16
N LEU A 154 4.09 -10.45 -13.36
CA LEU A 154 5.54 -10.61 -13.27
C LEU A 154 6.26 -9.87 -14.39
N SER A 155 5.70 -9.84 -15.59
CA SER A 155 6.22 -9.05 -16.71
C SER A 155 6.26 -7.56 -16.35
N ASN A 156 5.16 -7.00 -15.83
CA ASN A 156 5.10 -5.61 -15.35
C ASN A 156 6.14 -5.36 -14.26
N GLY A 157 6.28 -6.29 -13.31
CA GLY A 157 7.29 -6.21 -12.25
C GLY A 157 8.72 -6.16 -12.80
N PHE A 158 9.05 -7.02 -13.77
CA PHE A 158 10.35 -6.98 -14.42
C PHE A 158 10.56 -5.73 -15.28
N THR A 159 9.51 -5.16 -15.88
CA THR A 159 9.58 -3.86 -16.56
C THR A 159 9.99 -2.75 -15.59
N TYR A 160 9.43 -2.69 -14.38
CA TYR A 160 9.88 -1.72 -13.37
C TYR A 160 11.33 -1.95 -12.96
N VAL A 161 11.75 -3.21 -12.80
CA VAL A 161 13.15 -3.54 -12.47
C VAL A 161 14.09 -3.05 -13.54
N GLU A 162 13.84 -3.38 -14.81
CA GLU A 162 14.66 -2.92 -15.94
C GLU A 162 14.66 -1.40 -16.05
N TYR A 163 13.50 -0.76 -15.85
CA TYR A 163 13.40 0.69 -15.88
C TYR A 163 14.24 1.35 -14.79
N TYR A 164 14.15 0.92 -13.54
CA TYR A 164 14.94 1.49 -12.44
C TYR A 164 16.44 1.21 -12.57
N VAL A 165 16.82 0.01 -13.04
CA VAL A 165 18.23 -0.30 -13.36
C VAL A 165 18.74 0.59 -14.50
N SER A 166 17.94 0.82 -15.54
CA SER A 166 18.33 1.70 -16.66
C SER A 166 18.55 3.15 -16.23
N ARG A 167 17.95 3.56 -15.11
CA ARG A 167 18.17 4.86 -14.46
C ARG A 167 19.41 4.90 -13.55
N GLY A 168 20.15 3.80 -13.43
CA GLY A 168 21.35 3.72 -12.58
C GLY A 168 21.09 3.40 -11.12
N MET A 169 19.86 3.01 -10.74
CA MET A 169 19.55 2.62 -9.37
C MET A 169 20.11 1.22 -9.06
N ASN A 170 20.70 1.04 -7.87
CA ASN A 170 21.11 -0.29 -7.44
C ASN A 170 19.87 -1.15 -7.15
N ILE A 171 19.82 -2.35 -7.71
CA ILE A 171 18.67 -3.25 -7.54
C ILE A 171 18.34 -3.54 -6.07
N ASN A 172 19.35 -3.58 -5.20
CA ASN A 172 19.17 -3.87 -3.79
C ASN A 172 18.59 -2.69 -2.98
N ASP A 173 18.57 -1.49 -3.56
CA ASP A 173 18.00 -0.31 -2.92
C ASP A 173 16.48 -0.19 -3.14
N PHE A 174 15.95 -0.78 -4.22
CA PHE A 174 14.52 -0.70 -4.54
C PHE A 174 13.77 -2.03 -4.53
N ALA A 175 14.40 -3.16 -4.92
CA ALA A 175 13.69 -4.44 -5.02
C ALA A 175 13.02 -4.88 -3.70
N PRO A 176 13.60 -4.65 -2.51
CA PRO A 176 12.92 -4.96 -1.24
C PRO A 176 11.66 -4.14 -0.96
N ASN A 177 11.46 -3.02 -1.67
CA ASN A 177 10.32 -2.12 -1.57
C ASN A 177 9.28 -2.36 -2.68
N LEU A 178 9.44 -3.40 -3.50
CA LEU A 178 8.41 -3.86 -4.42
C LEU A 178 7.45 -4.81 -3.68
N SER A 179 6.15 -4.55 -3.77
CA SER A 179 5.12 -5.50 -3.36
C SER A 179 4.31 -5.97 -4.54
N PHE A 180 3.68 -7.14 -4.40
CA PHE A 180 2.80 -7.72 -5.43
C PHE A 180 1.38 -7.86 -4.91
N PHE A 181 0.41 -7.85 -5.82
CA PHE A 181 -1.00 -7.99 -5.49
C PHE A 181 -1.74 -8.88 -6.50
N PHE A 182 -2.20 -10.06 -6.05
CA PHE A 182 -2.90 -11.04 -6.88
C PHE A 182 -4.38 -11.20 -6.48
N SER A 183 -5.21 -11.61 -7.44
CA SER A 183 -6.56 -12.14 -7.22
C SER A 183 -6.48 -13.65 -7.03
N ASN A 184 -7.33 -14.20 -6.14
CA ASN A 184 -7.55 -15.64 -6.01
C ASN A 184 -8.99 -16.00 -6.40
N GLY A 185 -9.14 -16.77 -7.47
CA GLY A 185 -10.41 -17.34 -7.92
C GLY A 185 -10.56 -18.84 -7.61
N ILE A 186 -11.42 -19.52 -8.36
CA ILE A 186 -11.79 -20.93 -8.12
C ILE A 186 -10.92 -21.91 -8.91
N ASP A 187 -10.29 -21.48 -10.00
CA ASP A 187 -9.44 -22.33 -10.84
C ASP A 187 -8.27 -22.95 -10.05
N PRO A 188 -7.85 -24.19 -10.36
CA PRO A 188 -6.88 -24.94 -9.58
C PRO A 188 -5.50 -24.26 -9.47
N GLU A 189 -5.11 -23.45 -10.45
CA GLU A 189 -3.84 -22.74 -10.47
C GLU A 189 -3.73 -21.70 -9.34
N TYR A 190 -4.85 -21.16 -8.84
CA TYR A 190 -4.85 -20.23 -7.70
C TYR A 190 -4.33 -20.87 -6.42
N ALA A 191 -4.37 -22.19 -6.29
CA ALA A 191 -3.78 -22.91 -5.16
C ALA A 191 -2.25 -22.84 -5.13
N VAL A 192 -1.59 -22.39 -6.21
CA VAL A 192 -0.13 -22.40 -6.36
C VAL A 192 0.45 -21.07 -6.85
N ILE A 193 -0.37 -20.05 -7.08
CA ILE A 193 0.05 -18.80 -7.76
C ILE A 193 1.21 -18.11 -7.02
N GLY A 194 1.17 -18.06 -5.69
CA GLY A 194 2.17 -17.39 -4.85
C GLY A 194 3.51 -18.11 -4.80
N ARG A 195 3.54 -19.43 -4.63
CA ARG A 195 4.79 -20.22 -4.67
C ARG A 195 5.45 -20.18 -6.05
N VAL A 196 4.66 -20.16 -7.14
CA VAL A 196 5.20 -20.02 -8.49
C VAL A 196 5.78 -18.61 -8.68
N ALA A 197 5.04 -17.56 -8.30
CA ALA A 197 5.52 -16.17 -8.35
C ALA A 197 6.85 -15.99 -7.61
N ARG A 198 6.92 -16.45 -6.35
CA ARG A 198 8.14 -16.38 -5.52
C ARG A 198 9.32 -17.09 -6.17
N ARG A 199 9.12 -18.28 -6.74
CA ARG A 199 10.20 -19.06 -7.35
C ARG A 199 10.74 -18.41 -8.62
N ILE A 200 9.87 -17.86 -9.47
CA ILE A 200 10.28 -17.15 -10.69
C ILE A 200 11.05 -15.88 -10.31
N TRP A 201 10.51 -15.07 -9.41
CA TRP A 201 11.14 -13.85 -8.95
C TRP A 201 12.51 -14.09 -8.32
N ALA A 202 12.60 -15.02 -7.36
CA ALA A 202 13.86 -15.32 -6.68
C ALA A 202 14.95 -15.79 -7.66
N LYS A 203 14.59 -16.64 -8.64
CA LYS A 203 15.52 -17.09 -9.69
C LYS A 203 15.98 -15.93 -10.57
N ALA A 204 15.07 -15.07 -11.03
CA ALA A 204 15.43 -13.94 -11.87
C ALA A 204 16.33 -12.94 -11.10
N MET A 205 15.94 -12.57 -9.89
CA MET A 205 16.71 -11.69 -9.01
C MET A 205 18.12 -12.21 -8.76
N LYS A 206 18.27 -13.51 -8.47
CA LYS A 206 19.57 -14.13 -8.22
C LYS A 206 20.42 -14.29 -9.47
N LEU A 207 19.87 -14.88 -10.53
CA LEU A 207 20.64 -15.37 -11.68
C LEU A 207 20.83 -14.30 -12.76
N LYS A 208 19.83 -13.45 -12.98
CA LYS A 208 19.89 -12.40 -14.01
C LYS A 208 20.42 -11.09 -13.44
N TYR A 209 19.94 -10.70 -12.26
CA TYR A 209 20.26 -9.38 -11.70
C TYR A 209 21.30 -9.38 -10.56
N GLY A 210 21.78 -10.55 -10.13
CA GLY A 210 22.80 -10.65 -9.06
C GLY A 210 22.38 -10.06 -7.72
N ALA A 211 21.07 -10.00 -7.44
CA ALA A 211 20.51 -9.33 -6.28
C ALA A 211 20.70 -10.16 -4.99
N ASN A 212 20.76 -9.48 -3.84
CA ASN A 212 20.92 -10.10 -2.54
C ASN A 212 19.67 -10.91 -2.11
N GLU A 213 19.79 -11.65 -1.01
CA GLU A 213 18.72 -12.51 -0.50
C GLU A 213 17.41 -11.76 -0.23
N ARG A 214 17.50 -10.54 0.31
CA ARG A 214 16.31 -9.72 0.60
C ARG A 214 15.57 -9.31 -0.68
N SER A 215 16.29 -8.97 -1.74
CA SER A 215 15.73 -8.63 -3.06
C SER A 215 15.08 -9.83 -3.76
N GLN A 216 15.49 -11.06 -3.39
CA GLN A 216 14.89 -12.31 -3.91
C GLN A 216 13.54 -12.65 -3.25
N MET A 217 13.17 -11.98 -2.15
CA MET A 217 11.92 -12.24 -1.43
C MET A 217 10.74 -11.47 -2.04
N LEU A 218 9.95 -12.15 -2.89
CA LEU A 218 8.68 -11.61 -3.37
C LEU A 218 7.62 -11.67 -2.25
N LYS A 219 7.18 -10.50 -1.81
CA LYS A 219 6.05 -10.35 -0.87
C LYS A 219 4.79 -9.97 -1.62
N TYR A 220 3.67 -10.58 -1.26
CA TYR A 220 2.41 -10.31 -1.94
C TYR A 220 1.20 -10.28 -1.01
N HIS A 221 0.24 -9.45 -1.41
CA HIS A 221 -1.13 -9.45 -0.93
C HIS A 221 -2.00 -10.29 -1.87
N ILE A 222 -2.97 -11.01 -1.31
CA ILE A 222 -4.05 -11.65 -2.07
C ILE A 222 -5.37 -11.03 -1.68
N GLN A 223 -6.24 -10.82 -2.67
CA GLN A 223 -7.67 -10.58 -2.47
C GLN A 223 -8.46 -11.69 -3.16
N THR A 224 -9.52 -12.17 -2.52
CA THR A 224 -10.48 -13.09 -3.13
C THR A 224 -11.17 -12.45 -4.34
N SER A 225 -11.54 -13.22 -5.37
CA SER A 225 -12.03 -12.65 -6.62
C SER A 225 -13.44 -12.09 -6.49
N GLY A 226 -13.62 -10.79 -6.78
CA GLY A 226 -14.93 -10.14 -6.85
C GLY A 226 -15.78 -10.72 -7.98
N ARG A 227 -15.17 -11.04 -9.12
CA ARG A 227 -15.81 -11.64 -10.29
C ARG A 227 -16.44 -13.02 -10.02
N SER A 228 -15.94 -13.73 -9.02
CA SER A 228 -16.50 -15.02 -8.61
C SER A 228 -17.79 -14.89 -7.77
N LEU A 229 -18.11 -13.68 -7.30
CA LEU A 229 -19.27 -13.41 -6.48
C LEU A 229 -20.45 -13.02 -7.36
N HIS A 230 -21.62 -13.57 -7.06
CA HIS A 230 -22.82 -13.37 -7.86
C HIS A 230 -23.88 -12.61 -7.06
N ALA A 231 -24.70 -11.82 -7.77
CA ALA A 231 -25.83 -11.10 -7.18
C ALA A 231 -27.02 -12.02 -6.85
N GLN A 232 -27.11 -13.17 -7.53
CA GLN A 232 -28.06 -14.23 -7.20
C GLN A 232 -27.49 -15.11 -6.10
N GLU A 233 -28.33 -15.49 -5.14
CA GLU A 233 -27.95 -16.39 -4.02
C GLU A 233 -26.65 -15.92 -3.34
N ILE A 234 -26.65 -14.66 -2.90
CA ILE A 234 -25.47 -14.00 -2.32
C ILE A 234 -24.89 -14.75 -1.12
N ASP A 235 -25.68 -15.54 -0.40
CA ASP A 235 -25.18 -16.34 0.71
C ASP A 235 -24.18 -17.43 0.27
N PHE A 236 -24.22 -17.87 -1.00
CA PHE A 236 -23.23 -18.80 -1.54
C PHE A 236 -21.85 -18.17 -1.73
N ASN A 237 -21.76 -16.84 -1.73
CA ASN A 237 -20.50 -16.13 -1.90
C ASN A 237 -19.53 -16.39 -0.74
N ASP A 238 -20.02 -16.55 0.50
CA ASP A 238 -19.16 -16.92 1.64
C ASP A 238 -18.46 -18.28 1.43
N ILE A 239 -19.12 -19.24 0.78
CA ILE A 239 -18.54 -20.54 0.47
C ILE A 239 -17.38 -20.36 -0.51
N ARG A 240 -17.57 -19.57 -1.58
CA ARG A 240 -16.54 -19.26 -2.58
C ARG A 240 -15.34 -18.55 -1.94
N THR A 241 -15.61 -17.49 -1.19
CA THR A 241 -14.59 -16.71 -0.48
C THR A 241 -13.81 -17.57 0.52
N THR A 242 -14.48 -18.50 1.21
CA THR A 242 -13.82 -19.44 2.14
C THR A 242 -12.79 -20.32 1.44
N LEU A 243 -13.12 -20.91 0.29
CA LEU A 243 -12.19 -21.74 -0.48
C LEU A 243 -11.00 -20.93 -1.01
N GLN A 244 -11.26 -19.73 -1.52
CA GLN A 244 -10.22 -18.84 -2.05
C GLN A 244 -9.26 -18.36 -0.96
N ALA A 245 -9.79 -18.02 0.22
CA ALA A 245 -9.01 -17.67 1.40
C ALA A 245 -8.14 -18.84 1.88
N LEU A 246 -8.68 -20.06 1.86
CA LEU A 246 -7.95 -21.27 2.22
C LEU A 246 -6.73 -21.48 1.32
N TYR A 247 -6.89 -21.34 0.00
CA TYR A 247 -5.78 -21.41 -0.96
C TYR A 247 -4.70 -20.37 -0.68
N ALA A 248 -5.10 -19.13 -0.41
CA ALA A 248 -4.18 -18.04 -0.11
C ALA A 248 -3.35 -18.31 1.16
N ILE A 249 -4.01 -18.79 2.23
CA ILE A 249 -3.36 -19.09 3.52
C ILE A 249 -2.45 -20.32 3.39
N TYR A 250 -2.88 -21.38 2.72
CA TYR A 250 -2.06 -22.58 2.49
C TYR A 250 -0.84 -22.29 1.64
N ASP A 251 -0.96 -21.38 0.68
CA ASP A 251 0.18 -20.89 -0.07
C ASP A 251 0.95 -19.78 0.67
N ASN A 252 0.73 -19.58 1.96
CA ASN A 252 1.51 -18.68 2.84
C ASN A 252 1.63 -17.26 2.26
N CYS A 253 0.49 -16.64 1.92
CA CYS A 253 0.42 -15.22 1.53
C CYS A 253 0.91 -14.29 2.66
N ASN A 254 1.44 -13.12 2.33
CA ASN A 254 1.89 -12.16 3.35
C ASN A 254 0.74 -11.32 3.93
N SER A 255 -0.33 -11.17 3.17
CA SER A 255 -1.53 -10.42 3.55
C SER A 255 -2.72 -10.92 2.73
N LEU A 256 -3.92 -10.90 3.31
CA LEU A 256 -5.15 -11.41 2.70
C LEU A 256 -6.33 -10.46 2.91
N HIS A 257 -7.06 -10.18 1.84
CA HIS A 257 -8.39 -9.57 1.86
C HIS A 257 -9.43 -10.62 1.45
N THR A 258 -10.48 -10.71 2.25
CA THR A 258 -11.66 -11.55 2.00
C THR A 258 -12.84 -10.67 1.69
N ASN A 259 -13.43 -10.87 0.53
CA ASN A 259 -14.58 -10.13 0.03
C ASN A 259 -15.84 -10.46 0.84
N ALA A 260 -16.76 -9.51 0.93
CA ALA A 260 -18.03 -9.71 1.61
C ALA A 260 -19.04 -10.40 0.70
N TYR A 261 -19.97 -11.16 1.28
CA TYR A 261 -20.95 -11.94 0.52
C TYR A 261 -21.87 -11.06 -0.35
N ASP A 262 -22.08 -9.80 0.00
CA ASP A 262 -22.95 -8.83 -0.66
C ASP A 262 -22.23 -7.88 -1.64
N GLU A 263 -20.94 -8.09 -1.88
CA GLU A 263 -20.09 -7.20 -2.70
C GLU A 263 -20.54 -7.11 -4.17
N ALA A 264 -21.26 -8.12 -4.66
CA ALA A 264 -21.87 -8.10 -5.99
C ALA A 264 -23.05 -7.11 -6.12
N ILE A 265 -23.58 -6.61 -5.00
CA ILE A 265 -24.75 -5.70 -4.95
C ILE A 265 -24.33 -4.31 -4.48
N THR A 266 -23.59 -4.22 -3.39
CA THR A 266 -23.31 -2.94 -2.70
C THR A 266 -21.95 -2.98 -2.00
N THR A 267 -21.49 -1.81 -1.57
CA THR A 267 -20.39 -1.73 -0.62
C THR A 267 -20.76 -2.46 0.68
N PRO A 268 -19.83 -3.23 1.28
CA PRO A 268 -20.14 -4.08 2.44
C PRO A 268 -20.74 -3.33 3.63
N THR A 269 -21.77 -3.91 4.24
CA THR A 269 -22.29 -3.45 5.54
C THR A 269 -21.37 -3.90 6.69
N GLU A 270 -21.52 -3.32 7.89
CA GLU A 270 -20.77 -3.79 9.07
C GLU A 270 -20.99 -5.29 9.35
N GLY A 271 -22.22 -5.77 9.21
CA GLY A 271 -22.55 -7.19 9.36
C GLY A 271 -21.84 -8.07 8.32
N SER A 272 -21.77 -7.60 7.08
CA SER A 272 -21.13 -8.30 5.96
C SER A 272 -19.61 -8.36 6.11
N VAL A 273 -18.98 -7.26 6.53
CA VAL A 273 -17.54 -7.21 6.83
C VAL A 273 -17.18 -8.16 7.98
N ARG A 274 -18.03 -8.28 9.01
CA ARG A 274 -17.81 -9.23 10.11
C ARG A 274 -17.79 -10.69 9.62
N ARG A 275 -18.67 -11.07 8.68
CA ARG A 275 -18.66 -12.41 8.05
C ARG A 275 -17.37 -12.64 7.28
N ALA A 276 -16.98 -11.69 6.43
CA ALA A 276 -15.75 -11.78 5.66
C ALA A 276 -14.50 -11.93 6.54
N MET A 277 -14.40 -11.12 7.60
CA MET A 277 -13.34 -11.22 8.62
C MET A 277 -13.34 -12.58 9.34
N ALA A 278 -14.53 -13.12 9.65
CA ALA A 278 -14.66 -14.39 10.35
C ALA A 278 -14.07 -15.56 9.54
N ILE A 279 -14.14 -15.53 8.20
CA ILE A 279 -13.51 -16.55 7.33
C ILE A 279 -12.02 -16.69 7.66
N GLN A 280 -11.27 -15.58 7.70
CA GLN A 280 -9.85 -15.61 8.03
C GLN A 280 -9.60 -16.05 9.47
N LEU A 281 -10.46 -15.63 10.42
CA LEU A 281 -10.33 -16.01 11.83
C LEU A 281 -10.55 -17.51 12.03
N ILE A 282 -11.58 -18.10 11.42
CA ILE A 282 -11.89 -19.52 11.52
C ILE A 282 -10.76 -20.34 10.89
N ILE A 283 -10.30 -19.98 9.68
CA ILE A 283 -9.18 -20.69 9.05
C ILE A 283 -7.95 -20.62 9.95
N ASN A 284 -7.58 -19.45 10.46
CA ASN A 284 -6.33 -19.31 11.24
C ASN A 284 -6.41 -19.87 12.67
N LYS A 285 -7.58 -19.86 13.31
CA LYS A 285 -7.70 -20.21 14.75
C LYS A 285 -8.36 -21.57 14.99
N GLU A 286 -9.25 -22.00 14.11
CA GLU A 286 -10.08 -23.21 14.32
C GLU A 286 -9.66 -24.37 13.42
N LEU A 287 -9.36 -24.12 12.13
CA LEU A 287 -9.00 -25.16 11.18
C LEU A 287 -7.66 -25.82 11.56
N GLY A 288 -7.69 -27.10 11.94
CA GLY A 288 -6.53 -27.83 12.47
C GLY A 288 -5.31 -27.85 11.53
N LEU A 289 -5.52 -27.92 10.22
CA LEU A 289 -4.43 -27.92 9.23
C LEU A 289 -3.69 -26.58 9.11
N ALA A 290 -4.28 -25.48 9.59
CA ALA A 290 -3.67 -24.15 9.57
C ALA A 290 -3.02 -23.77 10.92
N LYS A 291 -3.16 -24.62 11.95
CA LYS A 291 -2.47 -24.42 13.23
C LYS A 291 -0.98 -24.66 13.04
N LYS A 292 -0.20 -23.57 13.10
CA LYS A 292 1.26 -23.60 13.24
C LYS A 292 1.64 -23.69 14.70
#